data_AF-A0A1Q3GMC5-F1
#
_entry.id   AF-A0A1Q3GMC5-F1
#
_cell.length_a   1.000
_cell.length_b   1.000
_cell.length_c   1.000
_cell.angle_alpha   90.00
_cell.angle_beta   90.00
_cell.angle_gamma   90.00
#
_symmetry.space_group_name_H-M   'P 1'
#
loop_
_entity.id
_entity.type
_entity.pdbx_description
1 polymer ?
#
loop_
_entity_poly.entity_id
_entity_poly.type
_entity_poly.pdbx_seq_one_letter_code
_entity_poly.pdbx_strand_id
1 'polypeptide(L)'
;MHYLLIDQNPRMVSAWRDFFGEEENVKILEGDLTSVTCDAIVSPANSFGFMDGGVDYAISMRLGWELQSTLQKIIQDLPEGELIVGKALILETGDDLIPYLVSSPTMRVPMSFNISTSVNAYLAMKATLIETKNHPKINFVAIPGFCTGVGKMHPQIAARQMYQAYKEIIKGEKMDFKGFAEAQKYHWEINPQGLIFE
;
A
#
# COMPACT_ATOMS: atom_id res chain seq x y z
N MET A 1 -1.90 16.21 -6.46
CA MET A 1 -1.67 15.07 -5.56
C MET A 1 -0.18 14.81 -5.48
N HIS A 2 0.35 14.77 -4.27
CA HIS A 2 1.74 14.50 -3.95
C HIS A 2 1.83 13.20 -3.14
N TYR A 3 2.91 12.47 -3.34
CA TYR A 3 3.16 11.21 -2.65
C TYR A 3 4.52 11.27 -1.96
N LEU A 4 4.57 10.77 -0.72
CA LEU A 4 5.80 10.51 0.00
C LEU A 4 5.95 9.00 0.17
N LEU A 5 6.89 8.39 -0.53
CA LEU A 5 7.29 7.01 -0.26
C LEU A 5 8.30 7.04 0.88
N ILE A 6 7.97 6.43 2.02
CA ILE A 6 8.78 6.49 3.24
C ILE A 6 8.90 5.14 3.91
N ASP A 7 10.12 4.70 4.20
CA ASP A 7 10.37 3.45 4.90
C ASP A 7 11.65 3.56 5.74
N GLN A 8 11.75 2.81 6.82
CA GLN A 8 12.98 2.72 7.61
C GLN A 8 14.01 1.79 6.96
N ASN A 9 13.57 0.93 6.04
CA ASN A 9 14.44 -0.02 5.35
C ASN A 9 15.14 0.64 4.14
N PRO A 10 16.47 0.87 4.19
CA PRO A 10 17.19 1.51 3.09
C PRO A 10 17.13 0.72 1.78
N ARG A 11 16.91 -0.60 1.83
CA ARG A 11 16.72 -1.42 0.61
C ARG A 11 15.39 -1.11 -0.08
N MET A 12 14.35 -0.77 0.68
CA MET A 12 13.07 -0.33 0.12
C MET A 12 13.19 1.05 -0.51
N VAL A 13 13.84 1.97 0.20
CA VAL A 13 14.12 3.33 -0.27
C VAL A 13 14.94 3.29 -1.57
N SER A 14 16.00 2.47 -1.62
CA SER A 14 16.78 2.27 -2.84
C SER A 14 15.94 1.72 -3.99
N ALA A 15 15.11 0.71 -3.73
CA ALA A 15 14.26 0.13 -4.77
C ALA A 15 13.26 1.16 -5.32
N TRP A 16 12.66 2.00 -4.47
CA TRP A 16 11.80 3.07 -4.98
C TRP A 16 12.54 4.08 -5.84
N ARG A 17 13.79 4.43 -5.53
CA ARG A 17 14.57 5.36 -6.38
C ARG A 17 14.75 4.82 -7.79
N ASP A 18 14.90 3.51 -7.95
CA ASP A 18 15.05 2.88 -9.27
C ASP A 18 13.77 2.99 -10.14
N PHE A 19 12.59 3.06 -9.52
CA PHE A 19 11.31 3.09 -10.24
C PHE A 19 10.61 4.46 -10.26
N PHE A 20 10.71 5.21 -9.18
CA PHE A 20 10.00 6.48 -8.96
C PHE A 20 10.93 7.70 -8.98
N GLY A 21 12.24 7.53 -9.18
CA GLY A 21 13.23 8.61 -9.06
C GLY A 21 13.03 9.80 -10.00
N GLU A 22 12.29 9.60 -11.10
CA GLU A 22 12.00 10.64 -12.10
C GLU A 22 10.58 11.23 -11.95
N GLU A 23 9.77 10.77 -11.00
CA GLU A 23 8.38 11.19 -10.83
C GLU A 23 8.28 12.47 -9.98
N GLU A 24 7.97 13.61 -10.61
CA GLU A 24 8.02 14.94 -9.98
C GLU A 24 7.12 15.11 -8.75
N ASN A 25 5.97 14.42 -8.73
CA ASN A 25 5.01 14.46 -7.63
C ASN A 25 5.28 13.39 -6.56
N VAL A 26 6.39 12.66 -6.65
CA VAL A 26 6.79 11.63 -5.70
C VAL A 26 8.09 12.04 -4.99
N LYS A 27 8.05 12.07 -3.66
CA LYS A 27 9.23 12.22 -2.80
C LYS A 27 9.55 10.87 -2.18
N ILE A 28 10.84 10.58 -2.03
CA ILE A 28 11.32 9.34 -1.42
C ILE A 28 12.16 9.69 -0.21
N LEU A 29 11.82 9.13 0.96
CA LEU A 29 12.51 9.40 2.22
C LEU A 29 12.82 8.10 2.96
N GLU A 30 14.01 8.03 3.55
CA GLU A 30 14.30 7.04 4.58
C GLU A 30 13.91 7.62 5.93
N GLY A 31 12.98 6.99 6.63
CA GLY A 31 12.47 7.54 7.89
C GLY A 31 11.25 6.82 8.45
N ASP A 32 10.71 7.39 9.53
CA ASP A 32 9.53 6.89 10.21
C ASP A 32 8.26 7.53 9.65
N LEU A 33 7.34 6.70 9.15
CA LEU A 33 6.04 7.12 8.62
C LEU A 33 5.25 7.95 9.65
N THR A 34 5.40 7.70 10.94
CA THR A 34 4.64 8.38 12.00
C THR A 34 5.18 9.77 12.35
N SER A 35 6.33 10.16 11.80
CA SER A 35 7.01 11.43 12.07
C SER A 35 6.72 12.54 11.05
N VAL A 36 5.91 12.25 10.03
CA VAL A 36 5.64 13.18 8.93
C VAL A 36 4.37 13.98 9.15
N THR A 37 4.25 15.12 8.45
CA THR A 37 3.01 15.90 8.36
C THR A 37 2.47 15.78 6.94
N CYS A 38 1.26 15.25 6.81
CA CYS A 38 0.59 15.03 5.52
C CYS A 38 -0.91 14.87 5.71
N ASP A 39 -1.68 14.90 4.63
CA ASP A 39 -3.13 14.75 4.72
C ASP A 39 -3.52 13.32 5.11
N ALA A 40 -2.78 12.32 4.61
CA ALA A 40 -3.03 10.92 4.94
C ALA A 40 -1.76 10.07 5.02
N ILE A 41 -1.71 9.14 5.98
CA ILE A 41 -0.74 8.04 5.97
C ILE A 41 -1.43 6.73 5.57
N VAL A 42 -0.66 5.80 5.02
CA VAL A 42 -1.17 4.48 4.65
C VAL A 42 -0.73 3.40 5.63
N SER A 43 -1.69 2.63 6.12
CA SER A 43 -1.49 1.41 6.91
C SER A 43 -1.60 0.18 5.97
N PRO A 44 -0.48 -0.53 5.70
CA PRO A 44 -0.46 -1.74 4.87
C PRO A 44 -0.96 -2.98 5.64
N ALA A 45 -2.16 -2.85 6.21
CA ALA A 45 -2.76 -3.73 7.21
C ALA A 45 -3.05 -5.16 6.69
N ASN A 46 -3.78 -5.91 7.53
CA ASN A 46 -4.49 -7.12 7.13
C ASN A 46 -5.99 -6.85 6.97
N SER A 47 -6.72 -7.80 6.37
CA SER A 47 -8.15 -7.67 6.07
C SER A 47 -9.07 -7.52 7.28
N PHE A 48 -8.57 -7.69 8.50
CA PHE A 48 -9.32 -7.56 9.75
C PHE A 48 -8.92 -6.33 10.58
N GLY A 49 -8.03 -5.47 10.06
CA GLY A 49 -7.67 -4.22 10.73
C GLY A 49 -6.88 -4.39 12.03
N PHE A 50 -6.22 -5.53 12.27
CA PHE A 50 -5.23 -5.62 13.36
C PHE A 50 -4.01 -4.76 13.01
N MET A 51 -3.54 -3.98 13.98
CA MET A 51 -2.46 -3.01 13.82
C MET A 51 -1.36 -3.22 14.87
N ASP A 52 -1.04 -4.49 15.15
CA ASP A 52 -0.18 -4.94 16.24
C ASP A 52 1.26 -5.26 15.80
N GLY A 53 1.61 -5.08 14.52
CA GLY A 53 2.93 -5.38 13.97
C GLY A 53 3.51 -4.31 13.05
N GLY A 54 4.84 -4.23 13.01
CA GLY A 54 5.58 -3.41 12.05
C GLY A 54 5.18 -1.93 12.07
N VAL A 55 4.92 -1.37 10.89
CA VAL A 55 4.49 0.03 10.74
C VAL A 55 3.12 0.28 11.37
N ASP A 56 2.21 -0.70 11.33
CA ASP A 56 0.86 -0.54 11.90
C ASP A 56 0.91 -0.39 13.43
N TYR A 57 1.83 -1.11 14.09
CA TYR A 57 2.09 -0.92 15.52
C TYR A 57 2.55 0.50 15.84
N ALA A 58 3.48 1.03 15.04
CA ALA A 58 3.95 2.41 15.23
C ALA A 58 2.82 3.44 15.04
N ILE A 59 1.95 3.22 14.05
CA ILE A 59 0.77 4.06 13.82
C ILE A 59 -0.16 4.03 15.05
N SER A 60 -0.50 2.84 15.55
CA SER A 60 -1.34 2.69 16.75
C SER A 60 -0.73 3.35 17.99
N MET A 61 0.59 3.27 18.14
CA MET A 61 1.30 3.93 19.24
C MET A 61 1.26 5.45 19.15
N ARG A 62 1.29 6.02 17.93
CA ARG A 62 1.27 7.48 17.71
C ARG A 62 -0.13 8.07 17.74
N LEU A 63 -1.11 7.39 17.15
CA LEU A 63 -2.48 7.89 16.94
C LEU A 63 -3.50 7.32 17.93
N GLY A 64 -3.11 6.31 18.72
CA GLY A 64 -3.95 5.69 19.73
C GLY A 64 -4.69 4.43 19.25
N TRP A 65 -4.91 3.50 20.17
CA TRP A 65 -5.53 2.20 19.89
C TRP A 65 -7.03 2.27 19.55
N GLU A 66 -7.71 3.37 19.85
CA GLU A 66 -9.10 3.61 19.43
C GLU A 66 -9.26 3.64 17.91
N LEU A 67 -8.20 4.03 17.19
CA LEU A 67 -8.16 4.00 15.73
C LEU A 67 -8.31 2.57 15.20
N GLN A 68 -7.63 1.60 15.83
CA GLN A 68 -7.76 0.19 15.51
C GLN A 68 -9.18 -0.30 15.80
N SER A 69 -9.73 -0.01 16.98
CA SER A 69 -11.09 -0.42 17.36
C SER A 69 -12.14 0.10 16.38
N THR A 70 -11.99 1.35 15.95
CA THR A 70 -12.88 1.98 14.96
C THR A 70 -12.75 1.34 13.59
N LEU A 71 -11.51 1.14 13.11
CA LEU A 71 -11.25 0.43 11.86
C LEU A 71 -11.87 -0.97 11.86
N GLN A 72 -11.68 -1.73 12.93
CA GLN A 72 -12.22 -3.08 13.06
C GLN A 72 -13.75 -3.10 13.04
N LYS A 73 -14.40 -2.15 13.72
CA LYS A 73 -15.85 -2.02 13.69
C LYS A 73 -16.36 -1.74 12.27
N ILE A 74 -15.74 -0.79 11.56
CA ILE A 74 -16.11 -0.47 10.18
C ILE A 74 -15.95 -1.72 9.30
N ILE A 75 -14.86 -2.47 9.44
CA ILE A 75 -14.61 -3.70 8.68
C ILE A 75 -15.68 -4.77 8.97
N GLN A 76 -16.05 -4.96 10.24
CA GLN A 76 -17.09 -5.91 10.64
C GLN A 76 -18.47 -5.56 10.08
N ASP A 77 -18.76 -4.27 9.94
CA ASP A 77 -20.02 -3.75 9.38
C ASP A 77 -20.06 -3.81 7.84
N LEU A 78 -18.94 -4.11 7.17
CA LEU A 78 -18.93 -4.35 5.71
C LEU A 78 -19.74 -5.60 5.37
N PRO A 79 -20.42 -5.63 4.20
CA PRO A 79 -21.14 -6.83 3.75
C PRO A 79 -20.26 -8.08 3.69
N GLU A 80 -18.98 -7.91 3.39
CA GLU A 80 -18.00 -9.01 3.34
C GLU A 80 -17.46 -9.41 4.72
N GLY A 81 -17.66 -8.59 5.76
CA GLY A 81 -17.04 -8.75 7.09
C GLY A 81 -15.52 -8.60 7.08
N GLU A 82 -14.94 -8.17 5.95
CA GLU A 82 -13.50 -8.11 5.69
C GLU A 82 -13.18 -6.98 4.70
N LEU A 83 -12.04 -6.30 4.92
CA LEU A 83 -11.47 -5.42 3.90
C LEU A 83 -10.55 -6.23 2.98
N ILE A 84 -11.08 -6.66 1.84
CA ILE A 84 -10.37 -7.55 0.91
C ILE A 84 -9.14 -6.84 0.31
N VAL A 85 -8.03 -7.57 0.13
CA VAL A 85 -6.85 -7.08 -0.60
C VAL A 85 -7.25 -6.55 -1.97
N GLY A 86 -6.88 -5.30 -2.27
CA GLY A 86 -7.35 -4.58 -3.47
C GLY A 86 -8.52 -3.64 -3.22
N LYS A 87 -9.02 -3.54 -1.99
CA LYS A 87 -9.82 -2.43 -1.48
C LYS A 87 -8.99 -1.59 -0.49
N ALA A 88 -9.41 -0.35 -0.28
CA ALA A 88 -8.86 0.51 0.76
C ALA A 88 -10.01 1.26 1.46
N LEU A 89 -9.79 1.65 2.70
CA LEU A 89 -10.74 2.39 3.53
C LEU A 89 -10.05 3.62 4.09
N ILE A 90 -10.68 4.79 3.99
CA ILE A 90 -10.21 6.03 4.60
C ILE A 90 -11.00 6.26 5.90
N LEU A 91 -10.30 6.61 6.98
CA LEU A 91 -10.90 7.03 8.24
C LEU A 91 -10.17 8.25 8.80
N GLU A 92 -10.91 9.08 9.55
CA GLU A 92 -10.34 10.20 10.29
C GLU A 92 -9.60 9.71 11.53
N THR A 93 -8.46 10.33 11.82
CA THR A 93 -7.61 9.99 12.96
C THR A 93 -7.87 10.89 14.17
N GLY A 94 -8.43 12.09 13.95
CA GLY A 94 -8.52 13.15 14.95
C GLY A 94 -7.19 13.89 15.22
N ASP A 95 -6.14 13.62 14.45
CA ASP A 95 -4.82 14.25 14.59
C ASP A 95 -4.63 15.39 13.58
N ASP A 96 -4.18 16.56 14.05
CA ASP A 96 -4.00 17.76 13.20
C ASP A 96 -2.88 17.59 12.15
N LEU A 97 -1.86 16.77 12.44
CA LEU A 97 -0.71 16.56 11.56
C LEU A 97 -0.92 15.42 10.57
N ILE A 98 -1.79 14.46 10.93
CA ILE A 98 -2.12 13.29 10.12
C ILE A 98 -3.65 13.10 10.15
N PRO A 99 -4.45 13.91 9.45
CA PRO A 99 -5.91 13.89 9.58
C PRO A 99 -6.58 12.58 9.15
N TYR A 100 -5.98 11.85 8.21
CA TYR A 100 -6.55 10.62 7.65
C TYR A 100 -5.58 9.43 7.75
N LEU A 101 -6.17 8.26 7.99
CA LEU A 101 -5.52 6.97 7.79
C LEU A 101 -6.15 6.31 6.55
N VAL A 102 -5.32 5.73 5.69
CA VAL A 102 -5.78 4.82 4.62
C VAL A 102 -5.43 3.40 5.03
N SER A 103 -6.42 2.58 5.38
CA SER A 103 -6.22 1.15 5.59
C SER A 103 -6.22 0.45 4.23
N SER A 104 -5.10 -0.17 3.85
CA SER A 104 -4.94 -0.86 2.58
C SER A 104 -4.32 -2.25 2.78
N PRO A 105 -5.16 -3.30 2.86
CA PRO A 105 -4.69 -4.63 3.21
C PRO A 105 -3.72 -5.23 2.19
N THR A 106 -2.59 -5.73 2.69
CA THR A 106 -1.56 -6.42 1.89
C THR A 106 -1.63 -7.94 2.03
N MET A 107 -2.46 -8.43 2.94
CA MET A 107 -2.70 -9.84 3.20
C MET A 107 -4.03 -10.00 3.94
N ARG A 108 -4.64 -11.18 3.88
CA ARG A 108 -5.89 -11.43 4.62
C ARG A 108 -5.65 -11.52 6.12
N VAL A 109 -4.66 -12.32 6.52
CA VAL A 109 -4.18 -12.44 7.90
C VAL A 109 -2.66 -12.23 7.93
N PRO A 110 -2.07 -11.80 9.06
CA PRO A 110 -0.62 -11.61 9.19
C PRO A 110 0.17 -12.92 8.97
N MET A 111 0.68 -13.13 7.76
CA MET A 111 1.49 -14.29 7.39
C MET A 111 2.39 -14.00 6.19
N SER A 112 3.47 -14.76 6.03
CA SER A 112 4.40 -14.59 4.89
C SER A 112 4.10 -15.53 3.71
N PHE A 113 3.38 -16.62 3.93
CA PHE A 113 3.15 -17.65 2.91
C PHE A 113 2.43 -17.08 1.69
N ASN A 114 3.02 -17.30 0.51
CA ASN A 114 2.61 -16.78 -0.80
C ASN A 114 2.57 -15.24 -0.95
N ILE A 115 2.91 -14.45 0.08
CA ILE A 115 2.88 -12.99 -0.05
C ILE A 115 4.01 -12.50 -0.97
N SER A 116 5.23 -13.02 -0.81
CA SER A 116 6.38 -12.60 -1.63
C SER A 116 6.22 -12.92 -3.13
N THR A 117 5.41 -13.93 -3.47
CA THR A 117 5.13 -14.36 -4.85
C THR A 117 3.77 -13.85 -5.37
N SER A 118 3.01 -13.12 -4.55
CA SER A 118 1.71 -12.54 -4.91
C SER A 118 1.80 -11.23 -5.69
N VAL A 119 0.65 -10.70 -6.11
CA VAL A 119 0.48 -9.32 -6.62
C VAL A 119 -0.12 -8.36 -5.58
N ASN A 120 -0.03 -8.69 -4.29
CA ASN A 120 -0.74 -7.95 -3.25
C ASN A 120 -0.23 -6.51 -3.07
N ALA A 121 1.07 -6.25 -3.30
CA ALA A 121 1.60 -4.88 -3.22
C ALA A 121 1.02 -4.01 -4.34
N TYR A 122 0.83 -4.58 -5.53
CA TYR A 122 0.17 -3.91 -6.65
C TYR A 122 -1.30 -3.62 -6.33
N LEU A 123 -2.04 -4.61 -5.82
CA LEU A 123 -3.46 -4.45 -5.48
C LEU A 123 -3.67 -3.40 -4.37
N ALA A 124 -2.90 -3.47 -3.29
CA ALA A 124 -2.97 -2.51 -2.20
C ALA A 124 -2.61 -1.09 -2.69
N MET A 125 -1.55 -0.94 -3.50
CA MET A 125 -1.15 0.38 -4.01
C MET A 125 -2.23 0.94 -4.93
N LYS A 126 -2.79 0.12 -5.80
CA LYS A 126 -3.85 0.53 -6.70
C LYS A 126 -5.09 1.01 -5.94
N ALA A 127 -5.52 0.28 -4.91
CA ALA A 127 -6.63 0.67 -4.06
C ALA A 127 -6.36 1.99 -3.32
N THR A 128 -5.18 2.11 -2.71
CA THR A 128 -4.72 3.32 -2.02
C THR A 128 -4.80 4.54 -2.95
N LEU A 129 -4.26 4.43 -4.16
CA LEU A 129 -4.24 5.53 -5.13
C LEU A 129 -5.65 5.90 -5.60
N ILE A 130 -6.54 4.92 -5.81
CA ILE A 130 -7.93 5.18 -6.23
C ILE A 130 -8.68 5.93 -5.14
N GLU A 131 -8.65 5.44 -3.90
CA GLU A 131 -9.39 6.05 -2.78
C GLU A 131 -8.89 7.45 -2.48
N THR A 132 -7.57 7.63 -2.40
CA THR A 132 -6.98 8.95 -2.09
C THR A 132 -7.21 9.97 -3.19
N LYS A 133 -7.12 9.57 -4.48
CA LYS A 133 -7.39 10.46 -5.62
C LYS A 133 -8.83 10.95 -5.67
N ASN A 134 -9.78 10.16 -5.21
CA ASN A 134 -11.20 10.51 -5.20
C ASN A 134 -11.61 11.27 -3.93
N HIS A 135 -10.73 11.38 -2.93
CA HIS A 135 -11.05 12.04 -1.68
C HIS A 135 -10.82 13.56 -1.76
N PRO A 136 -11.82 14.40 -1.43
CA PRO A 136 -11.77 15.85 -1.71
C PRO A 136 -10.74 16.62 -0.86
N LYS A 137 -10.31 16.05 0.27
CA LYS A 137 -9.42 16.71 1.24
C LYS A 137 -7.99 16.13 1.27
N ILE A 138 -7.72 15.06 0.52
CA ILE A 138 -6.40 14.42 0.52
C ILE A 138 -5.66 14.88 -0.73
N ASN A 139 -4.55 15.57 -0.54
CA ASN A 139 -3.66 16.03 -1.61
C ASN A 139 -2.21 15.58 -1.40
N PHE A 140 -1.84 15.15 -0.19
CA PHE A 140 -0.52 14.65 0.16
C PHE A 140 -0.62 13.37 0.99
N VAL A 141 -0.10 12.26 0.44
CA VAL A 141 -0.19 10.92 1.05
C VAL A 141 1.20 10.35 1.31
N ALA A 142 1.46 9.88 2.53
CA ALA A 142 2.66 9.13 2.86
C ALA A 142 2.41 7.61 2.85
N ILE A 143 3.23 6.86 2.12
CA ILE A 143 3.02 5.45 1.79
C ILE A 143 4.28 4.63 2.17
N PRO A 144 4.15 3.61 3.03
CA PRO A 144 5.26 2.72 3.38
C PRO A 144 5.47 1.61 2.35
N GLY A 145 6.53 0.81 2.53
CA GLY A 145 6.77 -0.39 1.74
C GLY A 145 5.63 -1.41 1.92
N PHE A 146 5.00 -1.81 0.81
CA PHE A 146 3.98 -2.85 0.85
C PHE A 146 4.61 -4.25 0.79
N CYS A 147 4.07 -5.18 1.60
CA CYS A 147 4.47 -6.58 1.68
C CYS A 147 5.93 -6.88 2.12
N THR A 148 6.76 -5.88 2.42
CA THR A 148 8.20 -6.08 2.69
C THR A 148 8.54 -6.48 4.14
N GLY A 149 7.63 -6.21 5.09
CA GLY A 149 7.77 -6.59 6.50
C GLY A 149 7.43 -8.05 6.78
N VAL A 150 6.21 -8.30 7.28
CA VAL A 150 5.69 -9.66 7.56
C VAL A 150 5.63 -10.51 6.29
N GLY A 151 5.24 -9.90 5.16
CA GLY A 151 5.10 -10.57 3.87
C GLY A 151 6.40 -11.04 3.22
N LYS A 152 7.56 -10.54 3.68
CA LYS A 152 8.91 -10.87 3.16
C LYS A 152 9.07 -10.69 1.65
N MET A 153 8.25 -9.86 1.00
CA MET A 153 8.41 -9.52 -0.40
C MET A 153 9.73 -8.80 -0.61
N HIS A 154 10.48 -9.18 -1.65
CA HIS A 154 11.74 -8.53 -1.97
C HIS A 154 11.49 -7.05 -2.35
N PRO A 155 12.28 -6.08 -1.84
CA PRO A 155 12.04 -4.65 -2.08
C PRO A 155 11.88 -4.25 -3.55
N GLN A 156 12.70 -4.81 -4.44
CA GLN A 156 12.59 -4.58 -5.90
C GLN A 156 11.26 -5.08 -6.49
N ILE A 157 10.73 -6.19 -5.98
CA ILE A 157 9.43 -6.72 -6.41
C ILE A 157 8.31 -5.82 -5.88
N ALA A 158 8.36 -5.43 -4.61
CA ALA A 158 7.40 -4.51 -4.01
C ALA A 158 7.38 -3.16 -4.76
N ALA A 159 8.54 -2.54 -4.99
CA ALA A 159 8.66 -1.26 -5.69
C ALA A 159 8.14 -1.35 -7.13
N ARG A 160 8.45 -2.44 -7.85
CA ARG A 160 7.91 -2.71 -9.20
C ARG A 160 6.40 -2.77 -9.19
N GLN A 161 5.81 -3.54 -8.27
CA GLN A 161 4.36 -3.68 -8.14
C GLN A 161 3.67 -2.36 -7.80
N MET A 162 4.23 -1.60 -6.84
CA MET A 162 3.73 -0.29 -6.47
C MET A 162 3.79 0.69 -7.65
N TYR A 163 4.91 0.70 -8.38
CA TYR A 163 5.08 1.57 -9.54
C TYR A 163 4.12 1.21 -10.67
N GLN A 164 3.85 -0.07 -10.87
CA GLN A 164 2.87 -0.49 -11.87
C GLN A 164 1.47 0.06 -11.56
N ALA A 165 1.02 -0.02 -10.31
CA ALA A 165 -0.24 0.60 -9.89
C ALA A 165 -0.22 2.13 -10.09
N TYR A 166 0.91 2.77 -9.79
CA TYR A 166 1.10 4.21 -9.99
C TYR A 166 0.94 4.63 -11.46
N LYS A 167 1.60 3.93 -12.39
CA LYS A 167 1.48 4.19 -13.84
C LYS A 167 0.02 4.16 -14.29
N GLU A 168 -0.74 3.16 -13.85
CA GLU A 168 -2.13 3.00 -14.28
C GLU A 168 -3.07 4.05 -13.72
N ILE A 169 -2.92 4.41 -12.44
CA ILE A 169 -3.88 5.28 -11.75
C ILE A 169 -3.50 6.77 -11.86
N ILE A 170 -2.21 7.08 -11.80
CA ILE A 170 -1.71 8.47 -11.77
C ILE A 170 -1.32 8.92 -13.16
N LYS A 171 -0.53 8.12 -13.89
CA LYS A 171 -0.11 8.46 -15.26
C LYS A 171 -1.17 8.12 -16.32
N GLY A 172 -2.18 7.34 -15.94
CA GLY A 172 -3.26 6.92 -16.85
C GLY A 172 -2.82 5.89 -17.88
N GLU A 173 -1.65 5.26 -17.69
CA GLU A 173 -1.09 4.22 -18.55
C GLU A 173 -1.82 2.90 -18.31
N LYS A 174 -3.10 2.84 -18.69
CA LYS A 174 -3.93 1.64 -18.55
C LYS A 174 -3.43 0.56 -19.48
N MET A 175 -3.48 -0.67 -18.99
CA MET A 175 -3.18 -1.84 -19.79
C MET A 175 -4.28 -2.06 -20.84
N ASP A 176 -3.88 -2.38 -22.06
CA ASP A 176 -4.75 -2.85 -23.14
C ASP A 176 -4.13 -4.13 -23.70
N PHE A 177 -4.79 -5.27 -23.46
CA PHE A 177 -4.27 -6.58 -23.82
C PHE A 177 -4.93 -7.09 -25.09
N LYS A 178 -4.13 -7.45 -26.10
CA LYS A 178 -4.64 -8.00 -27.37
C LYS A 178 -5.08 -9.46 -27.25
N GLY A 179 -4.71 -10.13 -26.17
CA GLY A 179 -5.09 -11.51 -25.91
C GLY A 179 -4.52 -12.07 -24.61
N PHE A 180 -4.92 -13.30 -24.30
CA PHE A 180 -4.60 -13.97 -23.04
C PHE A 180 -3.08 -14.10 -22.77
N ALA A 181 -2.29 -14.43 -23.79
CA ALA A 181 -0.84 -14.61 -23.64
C ALA A 181 -0.13 -13.32 -23.21
N GLU A 182 -0.59 -12.16 -23.71
CA GLU A 182 -0.05 -10.86 -23.33
C GLU A 182 -0.41 -10.50 -21.88
N ALA A 183 -1.66 -10.76 -21.49
CA ALA A 183 -2.11 -10.57 -20.11
C ALA A 183 -1.33 -11.45 -19.11
N GLN A 184 -1.04 -12.72 -19.47
CA GLN A 184 -0.26 -13.63 -18.64
C GLN A 184 1.21 -13.20 -18.54
N LYS A 185 1.82 -12.80 -19.65
CA LYS A 185 3.20 -12.27 -19.66
C LYS A 185 3.30 -11.02 -18.80
N TYR A 186 2.31 -10.13 -18.89
CA TYR A 186 2.28 -8.95 -18.06
C TYR A 186 2.14 -9.28 -16.57
N HIS A 187 1.27 -10.22 -16.20
CA HIS A 187 1.15 -10.70 -14.83
C HIS A 187 2.50 -11.24 -14.29
N TRP A 188 3.22 -12.00 -15.12
CA TRP A 188 4.58 -12.46 -14.80
C TRP A 188 5.55 -11.31 -14.54
N GLU A 189 5.52 -10.28 -15.39
CA GLU A 189 6.46 -9.17 -15.29
C GLU A 189 6.26 -8.36 -14.01
N ILE A 190 5.03 -8.27 -13.50
CA ILE A 190 4.71 -7.67 -12.20
C ILE A 190 5.40 -8.42 -11.05
N ASN A 191 5.40 -9.75 -11.06
CA ASN A 191 6.14 -10.55 -10.10
C ASN A 191 6.77 -11.81 -10.74
N PRO A 192 8.04 -11.73 -11.17
CA PRO A 192 8.74 -12.87 -11.77
C PRO A 192 9.07 -14.00 -10.77
N GLN A 193 8.79 -13.82 -9.48
CA GLN A 193 8.88 -14.88 -8.47
C GLN A 193 7.56 -15.63 -8.32
N GLY A 194 6.49 -15.19 -8.99
CA GLY A 194 5.28 -16.00 -9.16
C GLY A 194 5.63 -17.33 -9.81
N LEU A 195 4.79 -18.34 -9.65
CA LEU A 195 4.89 -19.56 -10.45
C LEU A 195 3.98 -19.39 -11.66
N ILE A 196 4.52 -19.56 -12.87
CA ILE A 196 3.73 -19.85 -14.06
C ILE A 196 3.95 -21.33 -14.31
N PHE A 197 2.84 -22.06 -14.31
CA PHE A 197 2.68 -23.50 -14.61
C PHE A 197 3.99 -24.25 -14.95
N GLU A 198 4.33 -25.27 -14.15
CA GLU A 198 5.29 -26.31 -14.55
C GLU A 198 4.81 -27.09 -15.77
#